data_AF-A0AAV1DYK1-F1
#
_entry.id   AF-A0AAV1DYK1-F1
#
_cell.length_a   1.000
_cell.length_b   1.000
_cell.length_c   1.000
_cell.angle_alpha   90.00
_cell.angle_beta   90.00
_cell.angle_gamma   90.00
#
_symmetry.space_group_name_H-M   'P 1'
#
loop_
_entity.id
_entity.type
_entity.pdbx_description
1 polymer ?
#
loop_
_entity_poly.entity_id
_entity_poly.type
_entity_poly.pdbx_seq_one_letter_code
_entity_poly.pdbx_strand_id
1 'polypeptide(L)'
;MDTWTGNGTEKWLPGKSTMLQVLVSIQALILNTNPFYNEPGHEEMSNSPEGLKQSNKYSEHVFIMSLKTMMYTLRRPSKNFEDLVAGHFRVYAHDILASCNAYVGGAQIGSLVKGKPQESKMVTKISPSPTFKADVAKMVNGLISNFTRYGAKDCEKYRSLQ
;
A
#
# COMPACT_ATOMS: atom_id res chain seq x y z
N MET A 1 11.44 16.58 -11.50
CA MET A 1 10.02 17.03 -11.62
C MET A 1 9.84 18.45 -11.11
N ASP A 2 10.87 19.14 -10.60
CA ASP A 2 10.84 20.55 -10.11
C ASP A 2 9.74 20.88 -9.07
N THR A 3 9.05 19.87 -8.54
CA THR A 3 8.02 19.97 -7.50
C THR A 3 8.56 19.75 -6.08
N TRP A 4 9.86 19.51 -5.91
CA TRP A 4 10.52 19.31 -4.61
C TRP A 4 11.90 19.96 -4.61
N THR A 5 12.42 20.30 -3.43
CA THR A 5 13.78 20.84 -3.31
C THR A 5 14.80 19.76 -3.64
N GLY A 6 15.68 20.04 -4.59
CA GLY A 6 16.73 19.14 -5.05
C GLY A 6 17.83 19.91 -5.78
N ASN A 7 19.03 19.33 -5.83
CA ASN A 7 20.24 19.98 -6.32
C ASN A 7 20.70 19.39 -7.66
N GLY A 8 21.18 20.25 -8.57
CA GLY A 8 21.78 19.85 -9.84
C GLY A 8 20.96 18.85 -10.66
N THR A 9 21.40 17.60 -10.69
CA THR A 9 20.83 16.49 -11.47
C THR A 9 19.49 15.96 -10.94
N GLU A 10 19.05 16.40 -9.76
CA GLU A 10 17.74 16.05 -9.20
C GLU A 10 16.59 16.86 -9.82
N LYS A 11 16.93 17.95 -10.51
CA LYS A 11 15.99 18.75 -11.32
C LYS A 11 15.80 18.14 -12.71
N TRP A 12 14.70 18.49 -13.36
CA TRP A 12 14.45 18.00 -14.72
C TRP A 12 15.51 18.58 -15.68
N LEU A 13 16.21 17.70 -16.39
CA LEU A 13 17.22 18.07 -17.39
C LEU A 13 16.74 17.67 -18.79
N PRO A 14 16.38 18.64 -19.65
CA PRO A 14 16.00 18.35 -21.04
C PRO A 14 17.08 17.52 -21.76
N GLY A 15 16.67 16.44 -22.43
CA GLY A 15 17.57 15.55 -23.17
C GLY A 15 18.38 14.55 -22.33
N LYS A 16 18.27 14.60 -20.99
CA LYS A 16 18.89 13.61 -20.08
C LYS A 16 17.86 12.90 -19.20
N SER A 17 16.85 13.63 -18.74
CA SER A 17 15.77 13.07 -17.93
C SER A 17 14.80 12.26 -18.78
N THR A 18 14.39 11.10 -18.27
CA THR A 18 13.47 10.17 -18.97
C THR A 18 12.19 9.94 -18.18
N MET A 19 11.11 9.57 -18.88
CA MET A 19 9.88 9.10 -18.23
C MET A 19 10.15 7.91 -17.31
N LEU A 20 11.10 7.04 -17.67
CA LEU A 20 11.49 5.92 -16.81
C LEU A 20 12.08 6.40 -15.47
N GLN A 21 12.99 7.38 -15.49
CA GLN A 21 13.54 7.96 -14.26
C GLN A 21 12.45 8.58 -13.38
N VAL A 22 11.46 9.24 -13.99
CA VAL A 22 10.30 9.73 -13.26
C VAL A 22 9.55 8.59 -12.57
N LEU A 23 9.21 7.53 -13.30
CA LEU A 23 8.47 6.39 -12.75
C LEU A 23 9.25 5.67 -11.63
N VAL A 24 10.56 5.50 -11.81
CA VAL A 24 11.45 4.92 -10.78
C VAL A 24 11.53 5.84 -9.56
N SER A 25 11.59 7.15 -9.76
CA SER A 25 11.62 8.10 -8.62
C SER A 25 10.33 8.07 -7.80
N ILE A 26 9.17 7.92 -8.44
CA ILE A 26 7.88 7.75 -7.74
C ILE A 26 7.89 6.45 -6.91
N GLN A 27 8.38 5.35 -7.49
CA GLN A 27 8.46 4.07 -6.78
C GLN A 27 9.41 4.13 -5.58
N ALA A 28 10.55 4.78 -5.72
CA ALA A 28 11.57 4.83 -4.68
C ALA A 28 11.26 5.85 -3.57
N LEU A 29 10.76 7.03 -3.93
CA LEU A 29 10.66 8.16 -3.01
C LEU A 29 9.26 8.31 -2.41
N ILE A 30 8.20 7.99 -3.15
CA ILE A 30 6.82 8.18 -2.69
C ILE A 30 6.24 6.87 -2.15
N LEU A 31 6.36 5.78 -2.91
CA LEU A 31 5.76 4.49 -2.60
C LEU A 31 6.69 3.57 -1.78
N ASN A 32 7.36 4.12 -0.77
CA ASN A 32 8.27 3.37 0.08
C ASN A 32 7.58 2.74 1.31
N THR A 33 8.34 1.97 2.10
CA THR A 33 7.83 1.19 3.24
C THR A 33 7.47 2.02 4.47
N ASN A 34 7.92 3.28 4.57
CA ASN A 34 7.62 4.17 5.68
C ASN A 34 7.28 5.58 5.17
N PRO A 35 6.12 5.75 4.51
CA PRO A 35 5.79 6.99 3.81
C PRO A 35 5.64 8.19 4.75
N PHE A 36 5.47 7.98 6.05
CA PHE A 36 5.44 9.04 7.06
C PHE A 36 6.73 9.88 7.12
N TYR A 37 7.89 9.26 6.84
CA TYR A 37 9.18 9.94 6.89
C TYR A 37 9.52 10.69 5.59
N ASN A 38 8.65 10.64 4.58
CA ASN A 38 8.81 11.43 3.36
C ASN A 38 8.51 12.92 3.58
N GLU A 39 7.85 13.25 4.69
CA GLU A 39 7.51 14.62 5.03
C GLU A 39 8.74 15.36 5.60
N PRO A 40 8.99 16.61 5.18
CA PRO A 40 10.10 17.41 5.68
C PRO A 40 10.07 17.52 7.21
N GLY A 41 11.21 17.27 7.86
CA GLY A 41 11.35 17.37 9.32
C GLY A 41 10.89 16.12 10.09
N HIS A 42 10.40 15.08 9.42
CA HIS A 42 10.06 13.81 10.08
C HIS A 42 11.23 12.81 10.12
N GLU A 43 12.31 13.07 9.37
CA GLU A 43 13.49 12.20 9.26
C GLU A 43 14.14 11.90 10.63
N GLU A 44 14.24 12.91 11.49
CA GLU A 44 14.82 12.80 12.84
C GLU A 44 13.92 12.02 13.82
N MET A 45 12.62 11.90 13.52
CA MET A 45 11.67 11.14 14.34
C MET A 45 11.71 9.64 14.08
N SER A 46 12.51 9.17 13.12
CA SER A 46 12.65 7.73 12.80
C SER A 46 13.14 6.88 13.98
N ASN A 47 13.87 7.49 14.92
CA ASN A 47 14.44 6.82 16.09
C ASN A 47 13.64 7.01 17.38
N SER A 48 12.54 7.77 17.37
CA SER A 48 11.73 8.02 18.58
C SER A 48 10.53 7.05 18.68
N PRO A 49 10.15 6.61 19.89
CA PRO A 49 8.93 5.82 20.09
C PRO A 49 7.67 6.53 19.57
N GLU A 50 7.58 7.85 19.77
CA GLU A 50 6.50 8.69 19.26
C GLU A 50 6.45 8.71 17.73
N GLY A 51 7.59 8.87 17.06
CA GLY A 51 7.68 8.85 15.61
C GLY A 51 7.29 7.51 15.01
N LEU A 52 7.69 6.41 15.67
CA LEU A 52 7.27 5.07 15.28
C LEU A 52 5.75 4.86 15.46
N LYS A 53 5.15 5.37 16.54
CA LYS A 53 3.69 5.32 16.75
C LYS A 53 2.94 6.11 15.68
N GLN A 54 3.44 7.28 15.32
CA GLN A 54 2.84 8.11 14.28
C GLN A 54 2.98 7.49 12.89
N SER A 55 4.14 6.91 12.58
CA SER A 55 4.38 6.17 11.32
C SER A 55 3.42 4.98 11.17
N ASN A 56 3.17 4.22 12.24
CA ASN A 56 2.21 3.11 12.19
C ASN A 56 0.78 3.61 11.97
N LYS A 57 0.35 4.67 12.66
CA LYS A 57 -0.98 5.26 12.45
C LYS A 57 -1.16 5.78 11.03
N TYR A 58 -0.10 6.36 10.45
CA TYR A 58 -0.08 6.79 9.06
C TYR A 58 -0.21 5.60 8.10
N SER A 59 0.55 4.52 8.36
CA SER A 59 0.51 3.29 7.56
C SER A 59 -0.88 2.62 7.59
N GLU A 60 -1.54 2.58 8.75
CA GLU A 60 -2.93 2.14 8.90
C GLU A 60 -3.87 2.95 8.01
N HIS A 61 -3.76 4.28 8.06
CA HIS A 61 -4.61 5.17 7.26
C HIS A 61 -4.38 4.99 5.75
N VAL A 62 -3.12 4.97 5.32
CA VAL A 62 -2.75 4.78 3.91
C VAL A 62 -3.21 3.42 3.40
N PHE A 63 -3.13 2.36 4.21
CA PHE A 63 -3.61 1.04 3.80
C PHE A 63 -5.13 1.04 3.57
N ILE A 64 -5.92 1.62 4.47
CA ILE A 64 -7.37 1.76 4.28
C ILE A 64 -7.70 2.56 3.02
N MET A 65 -7.01 3.69 2.82
CA MET A 65 -7.19 4.51 1.61
C MET A 65 -6.80 3.74 0.35
N SER A 66 -5.75 2.92 0.40
CA SER A 66 -5.34 2.07 -0.70
C SER A 66 -6.44 1.07 -1.07
N LEU A 67 -7.03 0.37 -0.10
CA LEU A 67 -8.14 -0.56 -0.35
C LEU A 67 -9.36 0.15 -0.97
N LYS A 68 -9.71 1.35 -0.49
CA LYS A 68 -10.78 2.17 -1.06
C LYS A 68 -10.49 2.56 -2.51
N THR A 69 -9.27 2.99 -2.79
CA THR A 69 -8.81 3.35 -4.14
C THR A 69 -8.84 2.14 -5.07
N MET A 70 -8.38 0.96 -4.63
CA MET A 70 -8.46 -0.28 -5.42
C MET A 70 -9.90 -0.59 -5.84
N MET A 71 -10.85 -0.53 -4.89
CA MET A 71 -12.27 -0.74 -5.18
C MET A 71 -12.83 0.32 -6.14
N TYR A 72 -12.42 1.58 -5.99
CA TYR A 72 -12.83 2.66 -6.88
C TYR A 72 -12.30 2.45 -8.31
N THR A 73 -11.00 2.18 -8.46
CA THR A 73 -10.35 1.96 -9.75
C THR A 73 -10.94 0.75 -10.49
N LEU A 74 -11.31 -0.32 -9.78
CA LEU A 74 -12.04 -1.44 -10.37
C LEU A 74 -13.41 -1.04 -10.91
N ARG A 75 -14.16 -0.23 -10.16
CA ARG A 75 -15.51 0.21 -10.54
C ARG A 75 -15.52 1.27 -11.63
N ARG A 76 -14.49 2.11 -11.67
CA ARG A 76 -14.33 3.24 -12.60
C ARG A 76 -12.90 3.27 -13.16
N PRO A 77 -12.52 2.27 -13.97
CA PRO A 77 -11.21 2.27 -14.61
C PRO A 77 -11.07 3.49 -15.54
N SER A 78 -9.87 4.03 -15.65
CA SER A 78 -9.58 5.08 -16.63
C SER A 78 -9.69 4.52 -18.05
N LYS A 79 -10.16 5.35 -18.98
CA LYS A 79 -10.32 4.97 -20.38
C LYS A 79 -9.02 4.38 -20.95
N ASN A 80 -9.13 3.22 -21.60
CA ASN A 80 -8.04 2.43 -22.17
C ASN A 80 -7.17 1.65 -21.15
N PHE A 81 -7.53 1.64 -19.86
CA PHE A 81 -6.85 0.87 -18.82
C PHE A 81 -7.72 -0.23 -18.21
N GLU A 82 -8.92 -0.46 -18.75
CA GLU A 82 -9.91 -1.40 -18.22
C GLU A 82 -9.32 -2.81 -18.07
N ASP A 83 -8.71 -3.34 -19.13
CA ASP A 83 -8.11 -4.67 -19.14
C ASP A 83 -6.87 -4.75 -18.24
N LEU A 84 -6.08 -3.67 -18.18
CA LEU A 84 -4.91 -3.59 -17.29
C LEU A 84 -5.34 -3.66 -15.83
N VAL A 85 -6.34 -2.86 -15.44
CA VAL A 85 -6.88 -2.82 -14.08
C VAL A 85 -7.46 -4.18 -13.70
N ALA A 86 -8.32 -4.76 -14.56
CA ALA A 86 -8.89 -6.07 -14.30
C ALA A 86 -7.80 -7.17 -14.25
N GLY A 87 -6.84 -7.14 -15.18
CA GLY A 87 -5.68 -8.04 -15.20
C GLY A 87 -4.85 -7.97 -13.92
N HIS A 88 -4.50 -6.76 -13.48
CA HIS A 88 -3.74 -6.52 -12.26
C HIS A 88 -4.46 -7.11 -11.04
N PHE A 89 -5.71 -6.75 -10.81
CA PHE A 89 -6.42 -7.25 -9.64
C PHE A 89 -6.75 -8.74 -9.70
N ARG A 90 -6.87 -9.35 -10.88
CA ARG A 90 -6.95 -10.82 -11.00
C ARG A 90 -5.70 -11.52 -10.48
N VAL A 91 -4.52 -10.98 -10.79
CA VAL A 91 -3.25 -11.56 -10.35
C VAL A 91 -3.01 -11.33 -8.85
N TYR A 92 -3.31 -10.13 -8.35
CA TYR A 92 -2.96 -9.73 -6.99
C TYR A 92 -4.08 -9.87 -5.94
N ALA A 93 -5.30 -10.25 -6.32
CA ALA A 93 -6.42 -10.38 -5.38
C ALA A 93 -6.08 -11.27 -4.17
N HIS A 94 -5.44 -12.41 -4.40
CA HIS A 94 -5.04 -13.33 -3.33
C HIS A 94 -4.03 -12.72 -2.36
N ASP A 95 -3.04 -12.00 -2.87
CA ASP A 95 -2.02 -11.34 -2.06
C ASP A 95 -2.62 -10.21 -1.22
N ILE A 96 -3.54 -9.44 -1.81
CA ILE A 96 -4.25 -8.35 -1.13
C ILE A 96 -5.14 -8.90 -0.01
N LEU A 97 -5.93 -9.94 -0.29
CA LEU A 97 -6.80 -10.57 0.71
C LEU A 97 -6.01 -11.27 1.81
N ALA A 98 -4.91 -11.94 1.47
CA ALA A 98 -4.00 -12.53 2.45
C ALA A 98 -3.40 -11.47 3.38
N SER A 99 -3.00 -10.31 2.82
CA SER A 99 -2.50 -9.18 3.61
C SER A 99 -3.58 -8.61 4.53
N CYS A 100 -4.82 -8.46 4.05
CA CYS A 100 -5.94 -8.02 4.90
C CYS A 100 -6.14 -8.96 6.09
N ASN A 101 -6.18 -10.27 5.86
CA ASN A 101 -6.37 -11.25 6.93
C ASN A 101 -5.19 -11.29 7.89
N ALA A 102 -3.95 -11.18 7.40
CA ALA A 102 -2.77 -11.11 8.25
C ALA A 102 -2.80 -9.87 9.16
N TYR A 103 -3.17 -8.70 8.63
CA TYR A 103 -3.23 -7.46 9.42
C TYR A 103 -4.40 -7.46 10.41
N VAL A 104 -5.55 -8.04 10.05
CA VAL A 104 -6.64 -8.32 11.00
C VAL A 104 -6.15 -9.25 12.12
N GLY A 105 -5.37 -10.28 11.77
CA GLY A 105 -4.71 -11.19 12.71
C GLY A 105 -3.58 -10.56 13.54
N GLY A 106 -3.26 -9.28 13.33
CA GLY A 106 -2.28 -8.54 14.12
C GLY A 106 -0.87 -8.48 13.54
N ALA A 107 -0.65 -8.97 12.32
CA ALA A 107 0.61 -8.75 11.63
C ALA A 107 0.85 -7.26 11.37
N GLN A 108 2.11 -6.83 11.45
CA GLN A 108 2.48 -5.44 11.19
C GLN A 108 2.22 -5.07 9.72
N ILE A 109 1.71 -3.87 9.49
CA ILE A 109 1.45 -3.38 8.12
C ILE A 109 2.77 -3.27 7.36
N GLY A 110 2.79 -3.77 6.12
CA GLY A 110 3.99 -3.80 5.29
C GLY A 110 4.91 -5.00 5.56
N SER A 111 4.57 -5.88 6.52
CA SER A 111 5.33 -7.11 6.77
C SER A 111 5.10 -8.23 5.75
N LEU A 112 4.18 -8.05 4.79
CA LEU A 112 3.93 -9.04 3.74
C LEU A 112 4.34 -8.52 2.36
N VAL A 113 5.09 -9.34 1.62
CA VAL A 113 5.38 -9.14 0.19
C VAL A 113 4.82 -10.33 -0.59
N LYS A 114 3.91 -10.07 -1.52
CA LYS A 114 3.20 -11.12 -2.30
C LYS A 114 2.60 -12.23 -1.42
N GLY A 115 1.90 -11.81 -0.35
CA GLY A 115 1.25 -12.73 0.59
C GLY A 115 2.19 -13.55 1.49
N LYS A 116 3.51 -13.31 1.46
CA LYS A 116 4.48 -14.00 2.32
C LYS A 116 5.05 -13.07 3.38
N PRO A 117 5.24 -13.54 4.63
CA PRO A 117 5.95 -12.77 5.65
C PRO A 117 7.35 -12.40 5.17
N GLN A 118 7.72 -11.13 5.33
CA GLN A 118 9.06 -10.62 5.16
C GLN A 118 9.58 -10.24 6.55
N GLU A 119 10.83 -10.61 6.85
CA GLU A 119 11.49 -10.14 8.05
C GLU A 119 11.74 -8.63 7.93
N SER A 120 10.99 -7.85 8.71
CA SER A 120 11.27 -6.43 8.88
C SER A 120 12.49 -6.26 9.78
N LYS A 121 13.44 -5.41 9.36
CA LYS A 121 14.60 -5.00 10.16
C LYS A 121 14.23 -4.08 11.33
N MET A 122 12.96 -3.68 11.47
CA MET A 122 12.52 -2.85 12.60
C MET A 122 12.38 -3.68 13.88
N VAL A 123 13.10 -3.25 14.91
CA VAL A 123 13.24 -3.92 16.23
C VAL A 123 11.93 -3.94 17.03
N THR A 124 10.95 -3.08 16.69
CA THR A 124 9.69 -2.92 17.42
C THR A 124 8.49 -3.28 16.54
N LYS A 125 7.97 -4.50 16.73
CA LYS A 125 6.69 -4.94 16.14
C LYS A 125 5.54 -4.24 16.86
N ILE A 126 4.91 -3.27 16.21
CA ILE A 126 3.68 -2.65 16.70
C ILE A 126 2.48 -3.32 16.04
N SER A 127 1.63 -3.92 16.86
CA SER A 127 0.34 -4.49 16.42
C SER A 127 -0.54 -3.38 15.85
N PRO A 128 -1.29 -3.64 14.76
CA PRO A 128 -2.31 -2.73 14.28
C PRO A 128 -3.37 -2.42 15.34
N SER A 129 -3.93 -1.21 15.27
CA SER A 129 -4.97 -0.72 16.18
C SER A 129 -6.28 -1.52 16.05
N PRO A 130 -7.08 -1.67 17.13
CA PRO A 130 -8.36 -2.37 17.07
C PRO A 130 -9.34 -1.76 16.05
N THR A 131 -9.36 -0.43 15.94
CA THR A 131 -10.18 0.31 14.97
C THR A 131 -9.78 -0.03 13.54
N PHE A 132 -8.48 -0.06 13.24
CA PHE A 132 -7.99 -0.45 11.93
C PHE A 132 -8.39 -1.89 11.58
N LYS A 133 -8.21 -2.84 12.52
CA LYS A 133 -8.59 -4.25 12.30
C LYS A 133 -10.09 -4.37 11.97
N ALA A 134 -10.93 -3.66 12.72
CA ALA A 134 -12.38 -3.66 12.48
C ALA A 134 -12.74 -3.06 11.11
N ASP A 135 -12.07 -1.98 10.69
CA ASP A 135 -12.32 -1.34 9.41
C ASP A 135 -11.88 -2.23 8.23
N VAL A 136 -10.70 -2.86 8.31
CA VAL A 136 -10.25 -3.84 7.31
C VAL A 136 -11.23 -5.00 7.22
N ALA A 137 -11.62 -5.58 8.36
CA ALA A 137 -12.56 -6.71 8.39
C ALA A 137 -13.91 -6.40 7.72
N LYS A 138 -14.45 -5.19 7.93
CA LYS A 138 -15.67 -4.73 7.25
C LYS A 138 -15.50 -4.60 5.73
N MET A 139 -14.29 -4.29 5.25
CA MET A 139 -14.00 -4.12 3.83
C MET A 139 -13.76 -5.45 3.09
N VAL A 140 -13.33 -6.52 3.77
CA VAL A 140 -12.96 -7.82 3.15
C VAL A 140 -14.07 -8.37 2.25
N ASN A 141 -15.32 -8.41 2.71
CA ASN A 141 -16.43 -8.93 1.91
C ASN A 141 -16.70 -8.10 0.64
N GLY A 142 -16.51 -6.78 0.74
CA GLY A 142 -16.57 -5.87 -0.39
C GLY A 142 -15.45 -6.13 -1.39
N LEU A 143 -14.22 -6.33 -0.92
CA LEU A 143 -13.06 -6.66 -1.75
C LEU A 143 -13.25 -7.99 -2.47
N ILE A 144 -13.66 -9.05 -1.76
CA ILE A 144 -13.97 -10.36 -2.35
C ILE A 144 -15.01 -10.21 -3.47
N SER A 145 -16.12 -9.53 -3.19
CA SER A 145 -17.18 -9.33 -4.17
C SER A 145 -16.71 -8.58 -5.42
N ASN A 146 -15.88 -7.54 -5.27
CA ASN A 146 -15.32 -6.82 -6.42
C ASN A 146 -14.31 -7.70 -7.17
N PHE A 147 -13.34 -8.32 -6.49
CA PHE A 147 -12.33 -9.13 -7.15
C PHE A 147 -12.94 -10.31 -7.92
N THR A 148 -13.91 -11.02 -7.32
CA THR A 148 -14.63 -12.10 -7.99
C THR A 148 -15.39 -11.61 -9.22
N ARG A 149 -16.07 -10.45 -9.13
CA ARG A 149 -16.79 -9.84 -10.27
C ARG A 149 -15.86 -9.55 -11.46
N TYR A 150 -14.60 -9.22 -11.19
CA TYR A 150 -13.60 -8.92 -12.23
C TYR A 150 -12.70 -10.12 -12.57
N GLY A 151 -13.09 -11.34 -12.15
CA GLY A 151 -12.53 -12.60 -12.63
C GLY A 151 -11.44 -13.21 -11.75
N ALA A 152 -11.22 -12.71 -10.53
CA ALA A 152 -10.40 -13.42 -9.55
C ALA A 152 -11.17 -14.66 -9.06
N LYS A 153 -10.51 -15.82 -9.05
CA LYS A 153 -11.13 -17.09 -8.62
C LYS A 153 -10.81 -17.37 -7.16
N ASP A 154 -11.62 -18.21 -6.51
CA ASP A 154 -11.34 -18.74 -5.17
C ASP A 154 -11.06 -17.68 -4.08
N CYS A 155 -11.60 -16.46 -4.22
CA CYS A 155 -11.49 -15.41 -3.22
C CYS A 155 -12.35 -15.69 -1.97
N GLU A 156 -13.32 -16.60 -2.07
CA GLU A 156 -14.24 -16.92 -0.97
C GLU A 156 -13.55 -17.56 0.24
N LYS A 157 -12.41 -18.23 0.03
CA LYS A 157 -11.60 -18.84 1.10
C LYS A 157 -11.08 -17.85 2.14
N TYR A 158 -11.12 -16.55 1.84
CA TYR A 158 -10.68 -15.50 2.78
C TYR A 158 -11.81 -15.00 3.68
N ARG A 159 -13.07 -15.44 3.50
CA ARG A 159 -14.18 -15.09 4.41
C ARG A 159 -14.07 -15.77 5.78
N SER A 160 -13.42 -16.93 5.86
CA SER A 160 -13.44 -17.82 7.03
C SER A 160 -12.42 -17.48 8.13
N LEU A 161 -11.87 -16.26 8.16
CA LEU A 161 -10.96 -15.78 9.21
C LEU A 161 -11.59 -14.65 10.05
N GLN A 162 -12.92 -14.52 10.04
CA GLN A 162 -13.69 -13.62 10.92
C GLN A 162 -14.17 -14.33 12.18
#